data_AF-A0AA94WQJ4-F1
#
_entry.id   AF-A0AA94WQJ4-F1
#
_cell.length_a   1.000
_cell.length_b   1.000
_cell.length_c   1.000
_cell.angle_alpha   90.00
_cell.angle_beta   90.00
_cell.angle_gamma   90.00
#
_symmetry.space_group_name_H-M   'P 1'
#
loop_
_entity.id
_entity.type
_entity.pdbx_description
1 polymer ?
#
loop_
_entity_poly.entity_id
_entity_poly.type
_entity_poly.pdbx_seq_one_letter_code
_entity_poly.pdbx_strand_id
1 'polypeptide(L)'
;MGVIATIFGILGTFLLFNFLFALLYTLSKKAGNGFYRWITHDLEFLMILSAPLFGLTQLVASSLYERFNWFVARVLLFLYAILVFVLAIVCFIAFGHFADMQ
;
A
#
# COMPACT_ATOMS: atom_id res chain seq x y z
N MET A 1 -6.56 -14.15 22.27
CA MET A 1 -5.52 -13.58 21.37
C MET A 1 -5.94 -13.57 19.90
N GLY A 2 -6.82 -14.48 19.46
CA GLY A 2 -7.18 -14.60 18.04
C GLY A 2 -7.71 -13.37 17.32
N VAL A 3 -8.51 -12.52 17.98
CA VAL A 3 -8.98 -11.26 17.34
C VAL A 3 -7.80 -10.32 17.02
N ILE A 4 -6.81 -10.23 17.91
CA ILE A 4 -5.60 -9.41 17.73
C ILE A 4 -4.76 -9.97 16.58
N ALA A 5 -4.55 -11.30 16.54
CA ALA A 5 -3.88 -11.96 15.44
C ALA A 5 -4.59 -11.66 14.10
N THR A 6 -5.90 -11.85 14.01
CA THR A 6 -6.67 -11.56 12.79
C THR A 6 -6.50 -10.11 12.33
N ILE A 7 -6.50 -9.13 13.24
CA ILE A 7 -6.25 -7.73 12.89
C ILE A 7 -4.86 -7.53 12.28
N PHE A 8 -3.80 -8.10 12.89
CA PHE A 8 -2.44 -8.03 12.35
C PHE A 8 -2.29 -8.75 11.00
N GLY A 9 -2.98 -9.87 10.80
CA GLY A 9 -3.00 -10.59 9.52
C GLY A 9 -3.67 -9.78 8.41
N ILE A 10 -4.82 -9.14 8.68
CA ILE A 10 -5.50 -8.26 7.73
C ILE A 10 -4.64 -7.03 7.42
N LEU A 11 -4.04 -6.40 8.44
CA LEU A 11 -3.12 -5.26 8.27
C LEU A 11 -1.89 -5.61 7.44
N GLY A 12 -1.25 -6.76 7.70
CA GLY A 12 -0.10 -7.23 6.92
C GLY A 12 -0.46 -7.45 5.45
N THR A 13 -1.62 -8.04 5.19
CA THR A 13 -2.15 -8.23 3.83
C THR A 13 -2.41 -6.90 3.13
N PHE A 14 -2.98 -5.92 3.85
CA PHE A 14 -3.20 -4.56 3.36
C PHE A 14 -1.89 -3.84 2.97
N LEU A 15 -0.87 -3.97 3.81
CA LEU A 15 0.45 -3.39 3.56
C LEU A 15 1.12 -4.06 2.35
N LEU A 16 0.92 -5.36 2.13
CA LEU A 16 1.37 -6.05 0.93
C LEU A 16 0.74 -5.48 -0.35
N PHE A 17 -0.57 -5.21 -0.35
CA PHE A 17 -1.22 -4.56 -1.49
C PHE A 17 -0.69 -3.14 -1.74
N ASN A 18 -0.45 -2.35 -0.68
CA ASN A 18 0.19 -1.04 -0.80
C ASN A 18 1.61 -1.14 -1.37
N PHE A 19 2.38 -2.14 -0.94
CA PHE A 19 3.73 -2.38 -1.46
C PHE A 19 3.71 -2.68 -2.95
N LEU A 20 2.87 -3.62 -3.40
CA LEU A 20 2.74 -3.95 -4.83
C LEU A 20 2.32 -2.73 -5.65
N PHE A 21 1.43 -1.91 -5.09
CA PHE A 21 0.97 -0.69 -5.75
C PHE A 21 2.05 0.41 -5.79
N ALA A 22 2.88 0.52 -4.75
CA ALA A 22 4.03 1.42 -4.74
C ALA A 22 5.09 1.02 -5.78
N LEU A 23 5.29 -0.29 -5.99
CA LEU A 23 6.15 -0.80 -7.07
C LEU A 23 5.58 -0.42 -8.45
N LEU A 24 4.27 -0.55 -8.65
CA LEU A 24 3.62 -0.14 -9.89
C LEU A 24 3.84 1.35 -10.19
N TYR A 25 3.71 2.21 -9.17
CA TYR A 25 4.01 3.63 -9.29
C TYR A 25 5.49 3.91 -9.56
N THR A 26 6.40 3.14 -8.95
CA THR A 26 7.85 3.26 -9.20
C THR A 26 8.19 2.95 -10.66
N LEU A 27 7.55 1.94 -11.25
CA LEU A 27 7.71 1.60 -12.67
C LEU A 27 7.15 2.70 -13.58
N SER A 28 5.91 3.15 -13.33
CA SER A 28 5.28 4.20 -14.13
C SER A 28 4.11 4.86 -13.41
N LYS A 29 4.15 6.20 -13.31
CA LYS A 29 3.01 7.03 -12.87
C LYS A 29 1.74 6.73 -13.66
N LYS A 30 1.84 6.52 -14.98
CA LYS A 30 0.68 6.26 -15.85
C LYS A 30 0.05 4.90 -15.54
N ALA A 31 0.88 3.89 -15.23
CA ALA A 31 0.40 2.57 -14.86
C ALA A 31 -0.30 2.60 -13.49
N GLY A 32 0.31 3.25 -12.49
CA GLY A 32 -0.28 3.43 -11.16
C GLY A 32 -1.63 4.15 -11.20
N ASN A 33 -1.69 5.33 -11.84
CA ASN A 33 -2.94 6.06 -11.99
C ASN A 33 -3.97 5.31 -12.83
N GLY A 34 -3.55 4.61 -13.88
CA GLY A 34 -4.43 3.80 -14.72
C GLY A 34 -5.08 2.66 -13.94
N PHE A 35 -4.30 1.94 -13.12
CA PHE A 35 -4.78 0.85 -12.29
C PHE A 35 -5.75 1.33 -11.21
N TYR A 36 -5.43 2.41 -10.49
CA TYR A 36 -6.37 2.98 -9.52
C TYR A 36 -7.66 3.42 -10.17
N ARG A 37 -7.56 4.14 -11.29
CA ARG A 37 -8.75 4.60 -12.02
C ARG A 37 -9.58 3.44 -12.54
N TRP A 38 -8.94 2.33 -12.94
CA TRP A 38 -9.64 1.11 -13.34
C TRP A 38 -10.39 0.46 -12.18
N ILE A 39 -9.76 0.36 -11.00
CA ILE A 39 -10.43 -0.15 -9.79
C ILE A 39 -11.60 0.74 -9.36
N THR A 40 -11.46 2.06 -9.50
CA THR A 40 -12.48 3.01 -9.03
C THR A 40 -13.47 3.44 -10.12
N HIS A 41 -13.41 2.86 -11.34
CA HIS A 41 -14.05 3.48 -12.51
C HIS A 41 -15.58 3.48 -12.47
N ASP A 42 -16.20 2.46 -11.88
CA ASP A 42 -17.65 2.20 -12.05
C ASP A 42 -18.52 2.46 -10.80
N LEU A 43 -17.93 2.61 -9.61
CA LEU A 43 -18.69 2.88 -8.39
C LEU A 43 -17.92 3.82 -7.45
N GLU A 44 -18.49 4.98 -7.13
CA GLU A 44 -17.96 5.89 -6.09
C GLU A 44 -17.83 5.19 -4.72
N PHE A 45 -18.67 4.19 -4.46
CA PHE A 45 -18.54 3.31 -3.29
C PHE A 45 -17.25 2.50 -3.29
N LEU A 46 -16.79 2.02 -4.46
CA LEU A 46 -15.51 1.33 -4.59
C LEU A 46 -14.34 2.27 -4.31
N MET A 47 -14.46 3.57 -4.58
CA MET A 47 -13.46 4.56 -4.19
C MET A 47 -13.36 4.68 -2.67
N ILE A 48 -14.48 4.68 -1.94
CA ILE A 48 -14.49 4.71 -0.47
C ILE A 48 -13.91 3.42 0.11
N LEU A 49 -14.23 2.27 -0.49
CA LEU A 49 -13.76 0.95 -0.05
C LEU A 49 -12.27 0.72 -0.37
N SER A 50 -11.79 1.26 -1.49
CA SER A 50 -10.39 1.15 -1.93
C SER A 50 -9.49 2.26 -1.39
N ALA A 51 -10.04 3.38 -0.89
CA ALA A 51 -9.29 4.46 -0.26
C ALA A 51 -8.40 3.99 0.91
N PRO A 52 -8.87 3.17 1.87
CA PRO A 52 -7.98 2.64 2.91
C PRO A 52 -6.94 1.68 2.33
N LEU A 53 -7.28 0.92 1.26
CA LEU A 53 -6.43 -0.10 0.66
C LEU A 53 -5.30 0.46 -0.20
N PHE A 54 -5.60 1.42 -1.07
CA PHE A 54 -4.68 1.92 -2.10
C PHE A 54 -4.52 3.44 -2.05
N GLY A 55 -5.41 4.15 -1.35
CA GLY A 55 -5.44 5.60 -1.31
C GLY A 55 -4.21 6.24 -0.66
N LEU A 56 -3.62 5.60 0.36
CA LEU A 56 -2.38 6.12 0.98
C LEU A 56 -1.22 6.15 -0.02
N THR A 57 -1.00 5.03 -0.72
CA THR A 57 0.05 4.94 -1.74
C THR A 57 -0.24 5.86 -2.94
N GLN A 58 -1.51 5.96 -3.36
CA GLN A 58 -1.97 6.89 -4.40
C GLN A 58 -1.65 8.35 -4.06
N LEU A 59 -1.96 8.79 -2.84
CA LEU A 59 -1.76 10.15 -2.36
C LEU A 59 -0.27 10.50 -2.26
N VAL A 60 0.52 9.60 -1.67
CA VAL A 60 1.98 9.77 -1.56
C VAL A 60 2.62 9.82 -2.93
N ALA A 61 2.28 8.89 -3.84
CA ALA A 61 2.83 8.86 -5.18
C ALA A 61 2.45 10.12 -5.99
N SER A 62 1.20 10.55 -5.93
CA SER A 62 0.74 11.75 -6.63
C SER A 62 1.46 13.00 -6.13
N SER A 63 1.58 13.15 -4.81
CA SER A 63 2.27 14.28 -4.18
C SER A 63 3.77 14.32 -4.54
N LEU A 64 4.43 13.16 -4.58
CA LEU A 64 5.84 13.05 -4.95
C LEU A 64 6.07 13.40 -6.43
N TYR A 65 5.20 12.92 -7.31
CA TYR A 65 5.29 13.22 -8.74
C TYR A 65 4.91 14.66 -9.11
N GLU A 66 4.18 15.37 -8.25
CA GLU A 66 3.89 16.80 -8.46
C GLU A 66 4.99 17.71 -7.92
N ARG A 67 5.61 17.34 -6.79
CA ARG A 67 6.62 18.19 -6.13
C ARG A 67 8.04 17.98 -6.65
N PHE A 68 8.36 16.81 -7.17
CA PHE A 68 9.73 16.44 -7.54
C PHE A 68 9.87 16.01 -9.00
N ASN A 69 11.09 16.06 -9.51
CA ASN A 69 11.45 15.48 -10.81
C ASN A 69 11.16 13.98 -10.84
N TRP A 70 10.87 13.45 -12.03
CA TRP A 70 10.49 12.05 -12.24
C TRP A 70 11.46 11.03 -11.62
N PHE A 71 12.77 11.32 -11.63
CA PHE A 71 13.80 10.48 -11.03
C PHE A 71 13.73 10.49 -9.50
N VAL A 72 13.68 11.68 -8.89
CA VAL A 72 13.61 11.85 -7.43
C VAL A 72 12.31 11.25 -6.88
N ALA A 73 11.19 11.43 -7.59
CA ALA A 73 9.91 10.81 -7.24
C ALA A 73 10.00 9.28 -7.20
N ARG A 74 10.68 8.65 -8.16
CA ARG A 74 10.89 7.19 -8.17
C ARG A 74 11.77 6.72 -7.02
N VAL A 75 12.86 7.43 -6.72
CA VAL A 75 13.75 7.09 -5.59
C VAL A 75 12.99 7.17 -4.27
N LEU A 76 12.19 8.23 -4.07
CA LEU A 76 11.37 8.38 -2.87
C LEU A 76 10.25 7.34 -2.78
N LEU A 77 9.62 6.98 -3.90
CA LEU A 77 8.63 5.90 -3.95
C LEU A 77 9.24 4.54 -3.66
N PHE A 78 10.47 4.29 -4.11
CA PHE A 78 11.20 3.07 -3.80
C PHE A 78 11.53 2.98 -2.31
N LEU A 79 11.98 4.07 -1.69
CA LEU A 79 12.20 4.14 -0.24
C LEU A 79 10.90 3.94 0.54
N TYR A 80 9.80 4.54 0.08
CA TYR A 80 8.47 4.31 0.64
C TYR A 80 8.05 2.83 0.53
N ALA A 81 8.27 2.18 -0.62
CA ALA A 81 7.98 0.77 -0.80
C ALA A 81 8.78 -0.11 0.18
N ILE A 82 10.07 0.18 0.40
CA ILE A 82 10.89 -0.52 1.39
C ILE A 82 10.29 -0.36 2.80
N LEU A 83 9.91 0.85 3.19
CA LEU A 83 9.30 1.10 4.50
C LEU A 83 7.99 0.30 4.67
N VAL A 84 7.12 0.34 3.67
CA VAL A 84 5.85 -0.42 3.68
C VAL A 84 6.12 -1.92 3.76
N PHE A 85 7.14 -2.41 3.06
CA PHE A 85 7.52 -3.83 3.10
C PHE A 85 8.03 -4.26 4.48
N VAL A 86 8.89 -3.45 5.11
CA VAL A 86 9.37 -3.70 6.49
C VAL A 86 8.20 -3.71 7.46
N LEU A 87 7.28 -2.75 7.36
CA LEU A 87 6.05 -2.71 8.16
C LEU A 87 5.17 -3.95 7.96
N ALA A 88 5.04 -4.43 6.73
CA ALA A 88 4.30 -5.66 6.42
C ALA A 88 4.95 -6.87 7.12
N ILE A 89 6.27 -7.02 7.03
CA ILE A 89 7.01 -8.10 7.70
C ILE A 89 6.78 -8.05 9.22
N VAL A 90 6.90 -6.88 9.83
CA VAL A 90 6.66 -6.72 11.27
C VAL A 90 5.23 -7.13 11.65
N CYS A 91 4.23 -6.76 10.85
CA CYS A 91 2.85 -7.18 11.07
C CYS A 91 2.67 -8.70 10.97
N PHE A 92 3.33 -9.36 10.01
CA PHE A 92 3.27 -10.82 9.87
C PHE A 92 4.00 -11.55 11.01
N ILE A 93 5.12 -11.02 11.50
CA ILE A 93 5.81 -11.57 12.68
C ILE A 93 4.91 -11.43 13.92
N ALA A 94 4.32 -10.25 14.12
CA ALA A 94 3.37 -10.02 15.21
C ALA A 94 2.16 -10.96 15.12
N PHE A 95 1.62 -11.16 13.91
CA PHE A 95 0.55 -12.12 13.66
C PHE A 95 0.93 -13.53 14.12
N GLY A 96 2.08 -14.05 13.69
CA GLY A 96 2.55 -15.38 14.11
C GLY A 96 2.70 -15.49 15.62
N HIS A 97 3.32 -14.48 16.25
CA HIS A 97 3.50 -14.44 17.70
C HIS A 97 2.16 -14.46 18.47
N PHE A 98 1.17 -13.68 18.05
CA PHE A 98 -0.15 -13.65 18.71
C PHE A 98 -1.02 -14.88 18.37
N ALA A 99 -0.80 -15.51 17.21
CA ALA A 99 -1.47 -16.75 16.84
C ALA A 99 -0.94 -17.93 17.66
N ASP A 100 0.36 -17.99 17.93
CA ASP A 100 0.99 -19.05 18.74
C ASP A 100 0.63 -18.94 20.24
N MET A 101 0.28 -17.74 20.72
CA MET A 101 -0.17 -17.51 22.10
C MET A 101 -1.70 -17.65 22.30
N GLN A 102 -2.43 -18.07 21.26
CA GLN A 102 -3.87 -18.35 21.32
C GLN A 102 -4.15 -19.75 21.87
#